data_AF-A0A6N8CTY3-F1
#
_entry.id   AF-A0A6N8CTY3-F1
#
_cell.length_a   1.000
_cell.length_b   1.000
_cell.length_c   1.000
_cell.angle_alpha   90.00
_cell.angle_beta   90.00
_cell.angle_gamma   90.00
#
_symmetry.space_group_name_H-M   'P 1'
#
loop_
_entity.id
_entity.type
_entity.pdbx_description
1 polymer ?
#
loop_
_entity_poly.entity_id
_entity_poly.type
_entity_poly.pdbx_seq_one_letter_code
_entity_poly.pdbx_strand_id
1 'polypeptide(L)' 'MIDFGIGYEDELLTSISKKRKELIEVAETCGIKNQETVKQSKELDILINLYQKYIFNRKLINEQ' A
#
# COMPACT_ATOMS: atom_id res chain seq x y z
N MET A 1 -18.31 12.72 -7.15
CA MET A 1 -17.26 11.87 -7.72
C MET A 1 -15.97 12.27 -7.04
N ILE A 2 -15.26 11.35 -6.38
CA ILE A 2 -13.94 11.66 -5.82
C ILE A 2 -12.98 11.64 -7.01
N ASP A 3 -12.48 12.82 -7.39
CA ASP A 3 -11.48 13.00 -8.43
C ASP A 3 -10.13 12.49 -7.92
N PHE A 4 -9.82 11.23 -8.22
CA PHE A 4 -8.50 10.67 -7.98
C PHE A 4 -7.61 11.05 -9.16
N GLY A 5 -7.12 12.29 -9.12
CA GLY A 5 -6.25 12.84 -10.15
C GLY A 5 -5.03 11.97 -10.45
N ILE A 6 -4.40 12.21 -11.60
CA ILE A 6 -3.31 11.43 -12.22
C ILE A 6 -2.14 11.08 -11.27
N GLY A 7 -1.98 11.78 -10.14
CA GLY A 7 -0.95 11.49 -9.13
C GLY A 7 -1.32 10.51 -8.01
N TYR A 8 -2.60 10.16 -7.82
CA TYR A 8 -3.01 9.31 -6.69
C TYR A 8 -2.47 7.88 -6.78
N GLU A 9 -2.34 7.35 -8.01
CA GLU A 9 -1.73 6.04 -8.23
C GLU A 9 -0.25 6.03 -7.80
N ASP A 10 0.50 7.04 -8.24
CA ASP A 10 1.93 7.17 -7.96
C ASP A 10 2.19 7.41 -6.47
N GLU A 11 1.33 8.16 -5.79
CA GLU A 11 1.39 8.36 -4.34
C GLU A 11 1.18 7.06 -3.57
N LEU A 12 0.21 6.22 -3.98
CA LEU A 12 -0.02 4.91 -3.40
C LEU A 12 1.17 3.97 -3.63
N LEU A 13 1.71 3.92 -4.86
CA LEU A 13 2.87 3.10 -5.19
C LEU A 13 4.13 3.53 -4.41
N THR A 14 4.34 4.84 -4.27
CA THR A 14 5.43 5.40 -3.48
C THR A 14 5.28 5.03 -2.00
N SER A 15 4.06 5.15 -1.46
CA SER A 15 3.76 4.80 -0.07
C SER A 15 3.95 3.30 0.20
N ILE A 16 3.49 2.43 -0.71
CA ILE A 16 3.71 0.98 -0.64
C ILE A 16 5.21 0.66 -0.64
N SER A 17 5.97 1.26 -1.55
CA SER A 17 7.40 1.01 -1.69
C SER A 17 8.18 1.43 -0.44
N LYS A 18 7.87 2.62 0.10
CA LYS A 18 8.46 3.11 1.34
C LYS A 18 8.11 2.19 2.51
N LYS A 19 6.83 1.85 2.68
CA LYS A 19 6.38 1.02 3.81
C LYS A 19 6.94 -0.39 3.78
N ARG A 20 7.08 -0.97 2.59
CA ARG A 20 7.74 -2.26 2.40
C ARG A 20 9.19 -2.24 2.86
N LYS A 21 9.92 -1.15 2.56
CA LYS A 21 11.31 -1.00 3.00
C LYS A 21 11.41 -0.90 4.53
N GLU A 22 10.58 -0.06 5.15
CA GLU A 22 10.50 0.06 6.61
C GLU A 22 10.18 -1.27 7.29
N LEU A 23 9.23 -2.04 6.74
CA LEU A 23 8.87 -3.36 7.27
C LEU A 23 10.05 -4.33 7.25
N ILE A 24 10.82 -4.35 6.16
CA ILE A 24 12.01 -5.22 6.03
C ILE A 24 13.05 -4.83 7.08
N GLU A 25 13.36 -3.54 7.21
CA GLU A 25 14.32 -3.03 8.19
C GLU A 25 13.91 -3.38 9.63
N VAL A 26 12.63 -3.24 9.97
CA VAL A 26 12.10 -3.62 11.29
C VAL A 26 12.09 -5.14 11.48
N ALA A 27 11.77 -5.92 10.45
CA ALA A 27 11.81 -7.39 10.53
C ALA A 27 13.24 -7.90 10.76
N GLU A 28 14.23 -7.30 10.10
CA GLU A 28 15.65 -7.61 10.27
C GLU A 28 16.14 -7.22 11.67
N THR A 29 15.68 -6.08 12.20
CA THR A 29 16.12 -5.56 13.51
C THR A 29 15.43 -6.22 14.69
N CYS A 30 14.10 -6.44 14.59
CA CYS A 30 13.26 -6.84 15.72
C CYS A 30 12.73 -8.28 15.61
N GLY A 31 12.87 -8.92 14.44
CA GLY A 31 12.36 -10.25 14.14
C GLY A 31 10.90 -10.25 13.65
N ILE A 32 10.56 -11.21 12.79
CA ILE A 32 9.28 -11.28 12.06
C ILE A 32 8.02 -11.37 12.95
N LYS A 33 8.15 -11.85 14.20
CA LYS A 33 7.04 -11.99 15.15
C LYS A 33 6.92 -10.78 16.08
N ASN A 34 7.79 -9.79 15.95
CA ASN A 34 7.72 -8.59 16.78
C ASN A 34 6.41 -7.84 16.50
N GLN A 35 5.81 -7.26 17.55
CA GLN A 35 4.58 -6.50 17.42
C GLN A 35 4.71 -5.33 16.43
N GLU A 36 5.87 -4.68 16.37
CA GLU A 36 6.13 -3.60 15.44
C GLU A 36 6.19 -4.10 14.00
N THR A 37 6.87 -5.23 13.74
CA THR A 37 6.88 -5.86 12.42
C THR A 37 5.47 -6.26 11.98
N VAL A 38 4.67 -6.83 12.88
CA VAL A 38 3.28 -7.21 12.59
C VAL A 38 2.41 -5.98 12.31
N LYS A 39 2.59 -4.89 13.06
CA LYS A 39 1.90 -3.63 12.84
C LYS A 39 2.24 -3.05 11.46
N GLN A 40 3.53 -2.99 11.13
CA GLN A 40 3.99 -2.51 9.83
C GLN A 40 3.47 -3.38 8.68
N SER A 41 3.37 -4.70 8.85
CA SER A 41 2.77 -5.60 7.86
C SER A 41 1.31 -5.27 7.61
N LYS A 42 0.52 -5.02 8.66
CA LYS A 42 -0.89 -4.65 8.53
C LYS A 42 -1.08 -3.30 7.82
N GLU A 43 -0.22 -2.33 8.11
CA GLU A 43 -0.24 -1.02 7.45
C GLU A 43 0.10 -1.15 5.96
N LEU A 44 1.07 -2.00 5.60
CA LEU A 44 1.39 -2.30 4.21
C LEU A 44 0.22 -2.99 3.49
N ASP A 45 -0.44 -3.95 4.13
CA ASP A 45 -1.61 -4.62 3.56
C ASP A 45 -2.76 -3.64 3.27
N ILE A 46 -2.98 -2.64 4.13
CA ILE A 46 -3.98 -1.60 3.89
C ILE A 46 -3.64 -0.80 2.63
N LEU A 47 -2.38 -0.38 2.47
CA LEU A 47 -1.94 0.37 1.29
C LEU A 47 -2.10 -0.43 0.00
N ILE A 48 -1.74 -1.72 0.02
CA ILE A 48 -1.92 -2.62 -1.12
C ILE A 48 -3.40 -2.77 -1.46
N ASN A 49 -4.26 -2.97 -0.46
CA ASN A 49 -5.71 -3.07 -0.66
C ASN A 49 -6.31 -1.79 -1.26
N LEU A 50 -5.83 -0.61 -0.84
CA LEU A 50 -6.26 0.68 -1.42
C LEU A 50 -5.85 0.79 -2.89
N TYR A 51 -4.61 0.43 -3.21
CA TYR A 51 -4.13 0.41 -4.60
C TYR A 51 -4.92 -0.57 -5.47
N GLN A 52 -5.16 -1.79 -5.00
CA GLN A 52 -5.94 -2.78 -5.73
C GLN A 52 -7.38 -2.30 -6.00
N LYS A 53 -8.03 -1.69 -5.01
CA LYS A 53 -9.36 -1.08 -5.18
C LYS A 53 -9.34 0.06 -6.19
N TYR A 54 -8.34 0.92 -6.14
CA TYR A 54 -8.16 2.00 -7.10
C TYR A 54 -8.04 1.47 -8.53
N ILE A 55 -7.16 0.49 -8.76
CA ILE A 55 -6.97 -0.12 -10.08
C ILE A 55 -8.24 -0.83 -10.56
N PHE A 56 -8.92 -1.57 -9.68
CA PHE A 56 -10.16 -2.25 -10.01
C PHE A 56 -11.25 -1.26 -10.45
N ASN A 57 -11.44 -0.17 -9.69
CA ASN A 57 -12.41 0.87 -10.03
C ASN A 57 -12.04 1.59 -11.34
N ARG A 58 -10.74 1.85 -11.58
CA ARG A 58 -10.29 2.44 -12.84
C ARG A 58 -10.59 1.55 -14.04
N LYS A 59 -10.39 0.23 -13.92
CA LYS A 59 -10.72 -0.74 -14.98
C LYS A 59 -12.22 -0.77 -15.29
N LEU A 60 -13.08 -0.79 -14.26
CA LEU A 60 -14.53 -0.78 -14.45
C LEU A 60 -15.04 0.48 -15.17
N ILE A 61 -14.42 1.64 -14.92
CA ILE A 61 -14.79 2.90 -15.60
C ILE A 61 -14.35 2.90 -17.08
N ASN A 62 -13.23 2.23 -17.41
CA ASN A 62 -12.70 2.20 -18.77
C ASN A 62 -13.36 1.14 -19.67
N GLU A 63 -14.21 0.27 -19.12
CA GLU A 63 -14.93 -0.79 -19.84
C GLU A 63 -16.43 -0.48 -20.03
N GLN A 64 -16.89 0.72 -19.62
CA GLN A 64 -18.25 1.25 -19.88
C GLN A 64 -18.25 2.31 -20.98
#